data_AF-A0AA40EHW7-F1
#
_entry.id   AF-A0AA40EHW7-F1
#
_cell.length_a   1.000
_cell.length_b   1.000
_cell.length_c   1.000
_cell.angle_alpha   90.00
_cell.angle_beta   90.00
_cell.angle_gamma   90.00
#
_symmetry.space_group_name_H-M   'P 1'
#
loop_
_entity.id
_entity.type
_entity.pdbx_description
1 polymer ?
#
loop_
_entity_poly.entity_id
_entity_poly.type
_entity_poly.pdbx_seq_one_letter_code
_entity_poly.pdbx_strand_id
1 'polypeptide(L)'
;MDLLSTVRKSGSRGGVNFSWDEVATSAHRENYLGHSLKAPPGRWAKGRDLNWYAKANPTAADSNETEEERAARERRDEIRKIKEAEEDAIAKALGLPPPVRN
;
A
#
# COMPACT_ATOMS: atom_id res chain seq x y z
N MET A 1 -10.02 26.43 35.07
CA MET A 1 -9.10 26.63 33.92
C MET A 1 -8.24 25.38 33.86
N ASP A 2 -8.70 24.37 33.13
CA ASP A 2 -8.06 23.06 33.10
C ASP A 2 -6.92 23.10 32.06
N LEU A 3 -5.69 23.23 32.55
CA LEU A 3 -4.48 23.19 31.74
C LEU A 3 -4.06 21.73 31.59
N LEU A 4 -4.84 20.96 30.83
CA LEU A 4 -4.45 19.62 30.44
C LEU A 4 -3.32 19.74 29.41
N SER A 5 -2.10 19.92 29.91
CA SER A 5 -0.88 19.79 29.16
C SER A 5 -0.81 18.36 28.64
N THR A 6 -1.30 18.13 27.42
CA THR A 6 -1.03 16.93 26.65
C THR A 6 0.44 16.94 26.24
N VAL A 7 1.32 16.75 27.22
CA VAL A 7 2.74 16.50 27.02
C VAL A 7 2.79 15.20 26.23
N ARG A 8 3.06 15.32 24.93
CA ARG A 8 3.40 14.18 24.07
C ARG A 8 4.50 13.40 24.79
N LYS A 9 4.17 12.22 25.28
CA LYS A 9 5.13 11.24 25.80
C LYS A 9 5.89 10.65 24.60
N SER A 10 6.75 11.46 24.00
CA SER A 10 7.74 11.08 23.01
C SER A 10 9.02 10.84 23.78
N GLY A 11 9.32 9.60 24.12
CA GLY A 11 10.54 9.30 24.85
C GLY A 11 11.00 7.86 24.71
N SER A 12 12.32 7.74 24.59
CA SER A 12 13.13 6.65 25.15
C SER A 12 13.71 5.62 24.19
N ARG A 13 14.28 6.07 23.06
CA ARG A 13 15.48 5.41 22.48
C ARG A 13 16.42 6.54 22.05
N GLY A 14 17.61 6.61 22.67
CA GLY A 14 18.49 7.78 22.70
C GLY A 14 18.69 8.51 21.36
N GLY A 15 18.74 9.84 21.43
CA GLY A 15 18.89 10.72 20.28
C GLY A 15 17.76 11.76 20.20
N VAL A 16 18.13 12.97 19.79
CA VAL A 16 17.32 14.19 19.55
C VAL A 16 15.83 13.94 19.31
N ASN A 17 14.96 14.74 19.94
CA ASN A 17 13.52 14.76 19.64
C ASN A 17 13.32 15.07 18.15
N PHE A 18 13.05 14.04 17.35
CA PHE A 18 12.84 14.15 15.91
C PHE A 18 11.35 13.98 15.60
N SER A 19 10.80 14.93 14.86
CA SER A 19 9.41 14.89 14.39
C SER A 19 9.33 15.25 12.91
N TRP A 20 8.64 14.44 12.12
CA TRP A 20 8.39 14.74 10.71
C TRP A 20 7.54 15.99 10.51
N ASP A 21 6.68 16.34 11.48
CA ASP A 21 5.92 17.59 11.47
C ASP A 21 6.85 18.81 11.56
N GLU A 22 7.91 18.72 12.37
CA GLU A 22 8.91 19.77 12.52
C GLU A 22 9.77 19.89 11.25
N VAL A 23 10.16 18.75 10.67
CA VAL A 23 10.86 18.71 9.38
C VAL A 23 10.03 19.34 8.27
N ALA A 24 8.72 19.10 8.22
CA ALA A 24 7.83 19.70 7.21
C ALA A 24 7.85 21.23 7.24
N THR A 25 8.03 21.82 8.43
CA THR A 25 8.10 23.28 8.63
C THR A 25 9.52 23.85 8.64
N SER A 26 10.54 22.99 8.57
CA SER A 26 11.94 23.40 8.65
C SER A 26 12.42 24.12 7.39
N ALA A 27 13.26 25.14 7.57
CA ALA A 27 13.93 25.84 6.47
C ALA A 27 14.90 24.92 5.71
N HIS A 28 15.43 23.88 6.37
CA HIS A 28 16.41 22.95 5.84
C HIS A 28 15.82 21.53 5.65
N ARG A 29 14.53 21.42 5.37
CA ARG A 29 13.82 20.14 5.26
C ARG A 29 14.45 19.19 4.23
N GLU A 30 15.03 19.75 3.18
CA GLU A 30 15.73 19.03 2.11
C GLU A 30 16.97 18.26 2.59
N ASN A 31 17.55 18.65 3.72
CA ASN A 31 18.70 17.96 4.31
C ASN A 31 18.30 16.71 5.11
N TYR A 32 17.00 16.47 5.31
CA TYR A 32 16.51 15.30 6.02
C TYR A 32 16.24 14.16 5.05
N LEU A 33 16.90 13.03 5.28
CA LEU A 33 16.69 11.82 4.49
C LEU A 33 15.23 11.36 4.57
N GLY A 34 14.55 11.26 3.44
CA GLY A 34 13.15 10.84 3.36
C GLY A 34 12.13 11.97 3.47
N HIS A 35 12.55 13.25 3.45
CA HIS A 35 11.64 14.40 3.50
C HIS A 35 10.61 14.39 2.37
N SER A 36 10.97 13.89 1.18
CA SER A 36 10.09 13.81 0.00
C SER A 36 8.88 12.91 0.22
N LEU A 37 9.00 11.87 1.05
CA LEU A 37 7.94 10.91 1.34
C LEU A 37 7.23 11.18 2.67
N LYS A 38 7.99 11.56 3.70
CA LYS A 38 7.49 11.65 5.08
C LYS A 38 7.05 13.06 5.49
N ALA A 39 7.53 14.09 4.81
CA ALA A 39 7.15 15.48 5.01
C ALA A 39 6.95 16.21 3.67
N PRO A 40 6.07 15.70 2.78
CA PRO A 40 5.95 16.21 1.43
C PRO A 40 5.34 17.63 1.43
N PRO A 41 5.95 18.60 0.71
CA PRO A 41 5.57 20.00 0.83
C PRO A 41 4.34 20.34 0.00
N GLY A 42 3.53 21.30 0.48
CA GLY A 42 2.49 21.93 -0.32
C GLY A 42 1.24 21.08 -0.57
N ARG A 43 0.24 21.71 -1.20
CA ARG A 43 -1.09 21.10 -1.38
C ARG A 43 -1.09 19.92 -2.33
N TRP A 44 -0.08 19.80 -3.19
CA TRP A 44 0.03 18.69 -4.11
C TRP A 44 0.07 17.36 -3.35
N ALA A 45 0.75 17.28 -2.22
CA ALA A 45 0.83 16.03 -1.44
C ALA A 45 -0.45 15.70 -0.66
N LYS A 46 -1.33 16.68 -0.42
CA LYS A 46 -2.52 16.49 0.40
C LYS A 46 -3.51 15.55 -0.29
N GLY A 47 -3.87 14.46 0.40
CA GLY A 47 -4.85 13.49 -0.09
C GLY A 47 -4.30 12.53 -1.16
N ARG A 48 -2.98 12.51 -1.38
CA ARG A 48 -2.31 11.52 -2.22
C ARG A 48 -1.53 10.53 -1.38
N ASP A 49 -1.54 9.28 -1.80
CA ASP A 49 -0.77 8.22 -1.19
C ASP A 49 0.58 8.06 -1.91
N LEU A 50 1.64 8.65 -1.36
CA LEU A 50 2.97 8.57 -1.99
C LEU A 50 3.58 7.16 -1.92
N ASN A 51 3.11 6.31 -0.99
CA ASN A 51 3.58 4.94 -0.82
C ASN A 51 2.71 3.92 -1.57
N TRP A 52 1.85 4.37 -2.48
CA TRP A 52 0.93 3.49 -3.21
C TRP A 52 1.65 2.30 -3.87
N TYR A 53 2.86 2.52 -4.41
CA TYR A 53 3.68 1.49 -5.04
C TYR A 53 4.15 0.40 -4.07
N ALA A 54 4.31 0.75 -2.79
CA ALA A 54 4.76 -0.17 -1.75
C ALA A 54 3.60 -0.92 -1.08
N LYS A 55 2.35 -0.60 -1.44
CA LYS A 55 1.14 -1.26 -0.93
C LYS A 55 0.72 -2.47 -1.78
N ALA A 56 1.70 -3.20 -2.33
CA ALA A 56 1.43 -4.55 -2.82
C ALA A 56 0.83 -5.35 -1.65
N ASN A 57 -0.32 -5.97 -1.88
CA ASN A 57 -1.26 -6.47 -0.87
C ASN A 57 -0.62 -7.14 0.37
N PRO A 58 -1.14 -6.89 1.59
CA PRO A 58 -0.68 -7.52 2.83
C PRO A 58 -1.14 -8.98 2.98
N THR A 59 -1.27 -9.73 1.88
CA THR A 59 -1.30 -11.20 1.97
C THR A 59 0.13 -11.66 2.16
N ALA A 60 0.54 -11.57 3.42
CA ALA A 60 1.73 -12.19 3.97
C ALA A 60 1.65 -13.71 3.80
N ALA A 61 2.12 -14.20 2.66
CA ALA A 61 2.70 -15.52 2.52
C ALA A 61 3.85 -15.34 1.54
N ASP A 62 5.05 -15.71 1.94
CA ASP A 62 6.28 -15.69 1.13
C ASP A 62 6.96 -14.33 1.02
N SER A 63 7.68 -13.97 2.08
CA SER A 63 8.70 -12.92 2.14
C SER A 63 9.93 -13.18 1.24
N ASN A 64 9.83 -14.08 0.27
CA ASN A 64 10.89 -14.50 -0.65
C ASN A 64 10.46 -14.46 -2.13
N GLU A 65 9.21 -14.12 -2.44
CA GLU A 65 8.73 -14.02 -3.82
C GLU A 65 9.17 -12.68 -4.42
N THR A 66 9.84 -12.72 -5.57
CA THR A 66 10.20 -11.51 -6.32
C THR A 66 8.94 -10.86 -6.92
N GLU A 67 8.98 -9.54 -7.11
CA GLU A 67 7.85 -8.77 -7.65
C GLU A 67 7.35 -9.32 -9.00
N GLU A 68 8.26 -9.85 -9.83
CA GLU A 68 7.95 -10.47 -11.12
C GLU A 68 7.15 -11.78 -10.98
N GLU A 69 7.47 -12.60 -9.98
CA GLU A 69 6.80 -13.88 -9.74
C GLU A 69 5.38 -13.64 -9.19
N ARG A 70 5.20 -12.61 -8.36
CA ARG A 70 3.89 -12.15 -7.88
C ARG A 70 3.03 -11.60 -9.02
N ALA A 71 3.58 -10.74 -9.88
CA ALA A 71 2.86 -10.22 -11.05
C ALA A 71 2.45 -11.35 -12.02
N ALA A 72 3.30 -12.36 -12.19
CA ALA A 72 2.97 -13.54 -12.99
C ALA A 72 1.84 -14.36 -12.36
N ARG A 73 1.81 -14.51 -11.03
CA ARG A 73 0.74 -15.21 -10.30
C ARG A 73 -0.59 -14.50 -10.44
N GLU A 74 -0.63 -13.19 -10.18
CA GLU A 74 -1.84 -12.37 -10.32
C GLU A 74 -2.38 -12.43 -11.75
N ARG A 75 -1.51 -12.30 -12.76
CA ARG A 75 -1.90 -12.44 -14.17
C ARG A 75 -2.46 -13.83 -14.49
N ARG A 76 -1.90 -14.90 -13.94
CA ARG A 76 -2.45 -16.26 -14.12
C ARG A 76 -3.83 -16.39 -13.48
N ASP A 77 -4.05 -15.80 -12.31
CA ASP A 77 -5.34 -15.81 -11.62
C ASP A 77 -6.40 -15.01 -12.36
N GLU A 78 -6.04 -13.86 -12.92
CA GLU A 78 -6.92 -13.08 -13.80
C GLU A 78 -7.31 -13.85 -15.05
N ILE A 79 -6.32 -14.45 -15.74
CA ILE A 79 -6.57 -15.27 -16.93
C ILE A 79 -7.46 -16.46 -16.58
N ARG A 80 -7.24 -17.10 -15.42
CA ARG A 80 -8.09 -18.21 -14.96
C ARG A 80 -9.54 -17.77 -14.78
N LYS A 81 -9.79 -16.65 -14.11
CA LYS A 81 -11.15 -16.11 -13.94
C LYS A 81 -11.82 -15.78 -15.27
N ILE A 82 -11.07 -15.23 -16.22
CA ILE A 82 -11.58 -14.92 -17.56
C ILE A 82 -11.97 -16.22 -18.28
N LYS A 83 -11.08 -17.22 -18.28
CA LYS A 83 -11.34 -18.52 -18.91
C LYS A 83 -12.54 -19.23 -18.28
N GLU A 84 -12.66 -19.18 -16.96
CA GLU A 84 -13.82 -19.72 -16.25
C GLU A 84 -15.13 -19.05 -16.69
N ALA A 85 -15.14 -17.72 -16.83
CA ALA A 85 -16.31 -16.99 -17.33
C ALA A 85 -16.61 -17.30 -18.80
N GLU A 86 -15.59 -17.50 -19.63
CA GLU A 86 -15.73 -17.93 -21.03
C GLU A 86 -16.30 -19.35 -21.12
N GLU A 87 -15.80 -20.29 -20.32
CA GLU A 87 -16.32 -21.66 -20.23
C GLU A 87 -17.79 -21.68 -19.81
N ASP A 88 -18.16 -20.89 -18.81
CA ASP A 88 -19.55 -20.78 -18.34
C ASP A 88 -20.47 -20.19 -19.44
N ALA A 89 -19.98 -19.21 -20.20
CA ALA A 89 -20.71 -18.63 -21.33
C ALA A 89 -20.86 -19.62 -22.49
N ILE A 90 -19.82 -20.40 -22.79
CA ILE A 90 -19.85 -21.45 -23.83
C ILE A 90 -20.78 -22.58 -23.44
N ALA A 91 -20.74 -23.05 -22.18
CA ALA A 91 -21.65 -24.07 -21.67
C ALA A 91 -23.11 -23.61 -21.81
N LYS A 92 -23.40 -22.36 -21.46
CA LYS A 92 -24.73 -21.75 -21.64
C LYS A 92 -25.15 -21.71 -23.11
N ALA A 93 -24.25 -21.33 -24.02
CA ALA A 93 -24.55 -21.27 -25.46
C ALA A 93 -24.81 -22.67 -26.06
N LEU A 94 -24.11 -23.68 -25.56
CA LEU A 94 -24.26 -25.09 -25.97
C LEU A 94 -25.40 -25.82 -25.26
N GLY A 95 -26.10 -25.16 -24.33
CA GLY A 95 -27.18 -25.77 -23.54
C GLY A 95 -26.70 -26.82 -22.52
N LEU A 96 -25.41 -26.80 -22.18
CA LEU A 96 -24.80 -27.67 -21.19
C LEU A 96 -24.93 -27.07 -19.78
N PRO A 97 -25.05 -27.89 -18.73
CA PRO A 97 -25.05 -27.40 -17.35
C PRO A 97 -23.71 -26.73 -17.01
N PRO A 98 -23.69 -25.74 -16.09
CA PRO A 98 -22.45 -25.07 -15.69
C PRO A 98 -21.47 -26.08 -15.06
N PRO A 99 -20.15 -25.94 -15.30
CA PRO A 99 -19.15 -26.85 -14.76
C PRO A 99 -19.13 -26.81 -13.23
N VAL A 100 -19.15 -27.99 -12.60
CA VAL A 100 -19.05 -28.11 -11.13
C VAL A 100 -17.60 -27.88 -10.72
N ARG A 101 -17.35 -26.85 -9.90
CA ARG A 101 -16.03 -26.49 -9.38
C ARG A 101 -15.88 -27.03 -7.94
N ASN A 102 -14.75 -27.67 -7.64
CA ASN A 102 -14.34 -28.10 -6.29
C ASN A 102 -13.28 -27.15 -5.72
#